data_AF-A0A1Q3WDD5-F1
#
_entry.id   AF-A0A1Q3WDD5-F1
#
_cell.length_a   1.000
_cell.length_b   1.000
_cell.length_c   1.000
_cell.angle_alpha   90.00
_cell.angle_beta   90.00
_cell.angle_gamma   90.00
#
_symmetry.space_group_name_H-M   'P 1'
#
loop_
_entity.id
_entity.type
_entity.pdbx_description
1 polymer ?
#
loop_
_entity_poly.entity_id
_entity_poly.type
_entity_poly.pdbx_seq_one_letter_code
_entity_poly.pdbx_strand_id
1 'polypeptide(L)'
;MSYIAIPISSMPGKQEIEIDVTINGQKQALHYRVELFYWSDCLVPTFDRVECIRQLLSTYDQDWTLYYIGSPTDEFVPITFVKKEDLAKQRNLLMSR
;
A
#
# COMPACT_ATOMS: atom_id res chain seq x y z
N MET A 1 3.35 5.47 20.28
CA MET A 1 4.12 5.07 19.07
C MET A 1 4.47 6.34 18.33
N SER A 2 5.68 6.47 17.83
CA SER A 2 6.11 7.62 17.02
C SER A 2 6.04 7.23 15.54
N TYR A 3 5.59 8.12 14.66
CA TYR A 3 5.52 7.88 13.22
C TYR A 3 6.06 9.08 12.43
N ILE A 4 6.57 8.80 11.22
CA ILE A 4 6.93 9.82 10.23
C ILE A 4 5.88 9.75 9.12
N ALA A 5 5.35 10.90 8.72
CA ALA A 5 4.44 11.01 7.58
C ALA A 5 5.19 11.64 6.40
N ILE A 6 5.23 10.94 5.27
CA ILE A 6 5.85 11.42 4.04
C ILE A 6 4.73 11.71 3.05
N PRO A 7 4.48 12.97 2.66
CA PRO A 7 3.50 13.27 1.63
C PRO A 7 3.99 12.76 0.28
N ILE A 8 3.16 11.98 -0.40
CA ILE A 8 3.43 11.45 -1.73
C ILE A 8 2.52 12.20 -2.71
N SER A 9 3.06 12.65 -3.84
CA SER A 9 2.27 13.31 -4.87
C SER A 9 1.27 12.34 -5.51
N SER A 10 0.02 12.75 -5.68
CA SER A 10 -1.00 11.95 -6.38
C SER A 10 -0.86 12.11 -7.89
N MET A 11 0.22 11.58 -8.47
CA MET A 11 0.37 11.45 -9.92
C MET A 11 -0.47 10.26 -10.42
N PRO A 12 -1.14 10.38 -11.58
CA PRO A 12 -1.84 9.27 -12.20
C PRO A 12 -0.91 8.08 -12.46
N GLY A 13 -1.48 6.87 -12.37
CA GLY A 13 -0.76 5.63 -12.61
C GLY A 13 -0.09 5.04 -11.36
N LYS A 14 0.75 4.04 -11.61
CA LYS A 14 1.43 3.23 -10.60
C LYS A 14 2.67 3.95 -10.08
N GLN A 15 2.78 4.09 -8.76
CA GLN A 15 3.94 4.70 -8.12
C GLN A 15 4.68 3.68 -7.27
N GLU A 16 5.94 3.46 -7.61
CA GLU A 16 6.87 2.66 -6.81
C GLU A 16 7.62 3.59 -5.86
N ILE A 17 7.56 3.28 -4.57
CA ILE A 17 8.14 4.11 -3.51
C ILE A 17 9.11 3.24 -2.71
N GLU A 18 10.39 3.57 -2.82
CA GLU A 18 11.44 2.98 -2.02
C GLU A 18 11.79 3.92 -0.87
N ILE A 19 11.79 3.39 0.36
CA ILE A 19 12.12 4.15 1.55
C ILE A 19 13.28 3.47 2.26
N ASP A 20 14.44 4.12 2.21
CA ASP A 20 15.59 3.77 3.05
C ASP A 20 15.56 4.57 4.35
N VAL A 21 15.28 3.90 5.45
CA VAL A 21 15.32 4.50 6.79
C VAL A 21 16.58 4.05 7.51
N THR A 22 17.32 4.99 8.10
CA THR A 22 18.42 4.67 9.01
C THR A 22 18.06 5.12 10.42
N ILE A 23 17.91 4.18 11.35
CA ILE A 23 17.61 4.45 12.77
C ILE A 23 18.80 4.00 13.60
N ASN A 24 19.47 4.92 14.31
CA ASN A 24 20.63 4.62 15.15
C ASN A 24 21.74 3.83 14.41
N GLY A 25 21.98 4.15 13.13
CA GLY A 25 22.97 3.46 12.29
C GLY A 25 22.50 2.12 11.70
N GLN A 26 21.30 1.62 12.06
CA GLN A 26 20.70 0.45 11.43
C GLN A 26 19.87 0.86 10.22
N LYS A 27 20.27 0.37 9.04
CA LYS A 27 19.54 0.58 7.78
C LYS A 27 18.38 -0.38 7.65
N GLN A 28 17.25 0.13 7.22
CA GLN A 28 16.04 -0.60 6.87
C GLN A 28 15.54 -0.08 5.52
N ALA A 29 15.67 -0.91 4.49
CA ALA A 29 15.03 -0.69 3.21
C ALA A 29 13.59 -1.23 3.29
N LEU A 30 12.62 -0.36 3.02
CA LEU A 30 11.19 -0.68 2.98
C LEU A 30 10.65 -0.34 1.59
N HIS A 31 9.98 -1.31 0.97
CA HIS A 31 9.41 -1.14 -0.36
C HIS A 31 7.90 -1.02 -0.26
N TYR A 32 7.40 0.12 -0.73
CA TYR A 32 5.98 0.41 -0.83
C TYR A 32 5.58 0.64 -2.28
N ARG A 33 4.32 0.38 -2.57
CA ARG A 33 3.72 0.72 -3.85
C ARG A 33 2.38 1.38 -3.59
N VAL A 34 2.17 2.54 -4.19
CA VAL A 34 0.87 3.21 -4.17
C VAL A 34 0.27 3.10 -5.57
N GLU A 35 -0.90 2.49 -5.63
CA GLU A 35 -1.69 2.39 -6.85
C GLU A 35 -3.02 3.13 -6.67
N LEU A 36 -3.42 3.86 -7.70
CA LEU A 36 -4.75 4.45 -7.78
C LEU A 36 -5.66 3.45 -8.49
N PHE A 37 -6.67 2.94 -7.79
CA PHE A 37 -7.66 2.05 -8.37
C PHE A 37 -8.91 2.82 -8.74
N TYR A 38 -9.17 2.92 -10.04
CA TYR A 38 -10.29 3.67 -10.57
C TYR A 38 -11.58 2.86 -10.53
N TRP A 39 -12.68 3.49 -10.13
CA TRP A 39 -13.99 2.81 -10.06
C TRP A 39 -14.52 2.40 -11.44
N SER A 40 -14.05 3.04 -12.51
CA SER A 40 -14.36 2.69 -13.90
C SER A 40 -13.85 1.32 -14.31
N ASP A 41 -12.82 0.81 -13.62
CA ASP A 41 -12.15 -0.44 -13.97
C ASP A 41 -12.85 -1.66 -13.31
N CYS A 42 -13.87 -1.40 -12.50
CA CYS A 42 -14.68 -2.42 -11.84
C CYS A 42 -15.60 -3.14 -12.85
N LEU A 43 -15.50 -4.47 -12.91
CA LEU A 43 -16.41 -5.32 -13.69
C LEU A 43 -17.76 -5.55 -13.00
N VAL A 44 -17.81 -5.38 -11.67
CA VAL A 44 -19.02 -5.41 -10.86
C VAL A 44 -19.70 -4.04 -10.85
N PRO A 45 -21.03 -3.97 -10.63
CA PRO A 45 -21.72 -2.68 -10.52
C PRO A 45 -21.02 -1.75 -9.51
N THR A 46 -20.74 -0.52 -9.95
CA THR A 46 -19.93 0.47 -9.22
C THR A 46 -20.48 0.88 -7.84
N PHE A 47 -21.71 0.51 -7.52
CA PHE A 47 -22.31 0.76 -6.20
C PHE A 47 -21.74 -0.16 -5.11
N ASP A 48 -21.22 -1.35 -5.46
CA ASP A 48 -20.56 -2.24 -4.50
C ASP A 48 -19.03 -2.11 -4.61
N ARG A 49 -18.53 -0.97 -4.12
CA ARG A 49 -17.09 -0.66 -4.10
C ARG A 49 -16.28 -1.67 -3.29
N VAL A 50 -16.88 -2.33 -2.30
CA VAL A 50 -16.21 -3.34 -1.48
C VAL A 50 -15.94 -4.60 -2.30
N GLU A 51 -16.94 -5.09 -3.04
CA GLU A 51 -16.74 -6.23 -3.93
C GLU A 51 -15.74 -5.92 -5.04
N CYS A 52 -15.77 -4.71 -5.60
CA CYS A 52 -14.77 -4.32 -6.59
C CYS A 52 -13.34 -4.39 -6.05
N ILE A 53 -13.09 -3.83 -4.87
CA ILE A 53 -11.76 -3.89 -4.23
C ILE A 53 -11.38 -5.35 -3.96
N ARG A 54 -12.31 -6.18 -3.47
CA ARG A 54 -12.03 -7.61 -3.21
C ARG A 54 -11.60 -8.34 -4.48
N GLN A 55 -12.32 -8.16 -5.58
CA GLN A 55 -11.99 -8.78 -6.85
C GLN A 55 -10.62 -8.31 -7.35
N LEU A 56 -10.38 -7.01 -7.29
CA LEU A 56 -9.12 -6.42 -7.72
C LEU A 56 -7.91 -6.97 -6.94
N LEU A 57 -8.05 -7.08 -5.61
CA LEU A 57 -7.01 -7.60 -4.73
C LEU A 57 -6.78 -9.11 -4.91
N SER A 58 -7.79 -9.87 -5.35
CA SER A 58 -7.71 -11.33 -5.46
C SER A 58 -6.69 -11.82 -6.50
N THR A 59 -6.43 -11.01 -7.53
CA THR A 59 -5.49 -11.31 -8.62
C THR A 59 -4.21 -10.49 -8.52
N TYR A 60 -4.03 -9.73 -7.43
CA TYR A 60 -2.89 -8.84 -7.29
C TYR A 60 -1.59 -9.61 -7.02
N ASP A 61 -0.46 -8.95 -7.28
CA ASP A 61 0.89 -9.50 -7.16
C ASP A 61 1.12 -10.17 -5.79
N GLN A 62 1.53 -11.44 -5.83
CA GLN A 62 1.68 -12.28 -4.64
C GLN A 62 2.87 -11.91 -3.77
N ASP A 63 3.84 -11.12 -4.24
CA ASP A 63 4.96 -10.69 -3.40
C ASP A 63 4.62 -9.47 -2.54
N TRP A 64 3.47 -8.86 -2.80
CA TRP A 64 2.96 -7.68 -2.12
C TRP A 64 1.78 -8.04 -1.22
N THR A 65 1.58 -7.22 -0.20
CA THR A 65 0.43 -7.34 0.69
C THR A 65 -0.19 -5.98 0.93
N LEU A 66 -1.51 -5.95 1.07
CA LEU A 66 -2.26 -4.75 1.41
C LEU A 66 -1.72 -4.18 2.73
N TYR A 67 -1.27 -2.93 2.70
CA TYR A 67 -0.77 -2.22 3.87
C TYR A 67 -1.78 -1.18 4.37
N TYR A 68 -2.36 -0.40 3.45
CA TYR A 68 -3.29 0.67 3.78
C TYR A 68 -4.23 0.97 2.61
N ILE A 69 -5.51 1.20 2.91
CA ILE A 69 -6.50 1.74 1.96
C ILE A 69 -6.73 3.19 2.36
N GLY A 70 -6.44 4.13 1.47
CA GLY A 70 -6.67 5.54 1.72
C GLY A 70 -8.12 5.95 1.54
N SER A 71 -8.39 7.24 1.68
CA SER A 71 -9.74 7.77 1.51
C SER A 71 -10.17 7.69 0.04
N PRO A 72 -11.34 7.09 -0.25
CA PRO A 72 -11.85 7.04 -1.62
C PRO A 72 -12.29 8.43 -2.09
N THR A 73 -12.16 8.67 -3.40
CA THR A 73 -12.76 9.80 -4.11
C THR A 73 -13.94 9.31 -4.95
N ASP A 74 -14.53 10.21 -5.73
CA ASP A 74 -15.56 9.84 -6.71
C ASP A 74 -14.98 9.08 -7.92
N GLU A 75 -13.67 9.13 -8.13
CA GLU A 75 -13.00 8.54 -9.30
C GLU A 75 -12.17 7.30 -8.95
N PHE A 76 -11.48 7.30 -7.81
CA PHE A 76 -10.54 6.24 -7.43
C PHE A 76 -10.42 6.06 -5.91
N VAL A 77 -9.77 4.98 -5.52
CA VAL A 77 -9.25 4.78 -4.16
C VAL A 77 -7.75 4.52 -4.21
N PRO A 78 -6.93 5.25 -3.44
CA PRO A 78 -5.51 4.95 -3.32
C PRO A 78 -5.30 3.75 -2.41
N ILE A 79 -4.55 2.76 -2.87
CA ILE A 79 -4.18 1.60 -2.07
C ILE A 79 -2.66 1.50 -2.00
N THR A 80 -2.18 1.34 -0.79
CA THR A 80 -0.77 1.13 -0.48
C THR A 80 -0.51 -0.34 -0.22
N PHE A 81 0.49 -0.87 -0.91
CA PHE A 81 1.03 -2.19 -0.67
C PHE A 81 2.43 -2.09 -0.07
N VAL A 82 2.80 -3.10 0.70
CA VAL A 82 4.17 -3.31 1.18
C VAL A 82 4.64 -4.67 0.70
N LYS A 83 5.94 -4.82 0.44
CA LYS A 83 6.51 -6.11 0.11
C LYS A 83 6.44 -7.05 1.32
N LYS A 84 6.07 -8.31 1.11
CA LYS A 84 5.84 -9.28 2.22
C LYS A 84 7.06 -9.46 3.11
N GLU A 85 8.26 -9.48 2.52
CA GLU A 85 9.52 -9.60 3.27
C GLU A 85 9.77 -8.43 4.22
N ASP A 86 9.37 -7.21 3.83
CA ASP A 86 9.57 -6.01 4.64
C ASP A 86 8.58 -5.95 5.79
N LEU A 87 7.34 -6.39 5.56
CA LEU A 87 6.36 -6.55 6.63
C LEU A 87 6.83 -7.55 7.69
N ALA A 88 7.46 -8.66 7.28
CA ALA A 88 8.04 -9.63 8.21
C ALA A 88 9.18 -9.02 9.05
N LYS A 89 10.08 -8.24 8.43
CA LYS A 89 11.13 -7.49 9.12
C LYS A 89 10.55 -6.52 10.15
N GLN A 90 9.53 -5.74 9.77
CA GLN A 90 8.84 -4.80 10.66
C GLN A 90 8.19 -5.51 11.87
N ARG A 91 7.52 -6.64 11.65
CA ARG A 91 6.90 -7.41 12.74
C ARG A 91 7.94 -7.92 13.74
N ASN A 92 9.06 -8.45 13.26
CA ASN A 92 10.14 -8.93 14.13
C ASN A 92 10.69 -7.81 15.02
N LEU A 93 10.87 -6.61 14.46
CA LEU A 93 11.33 -5.43 15.21
C LEU A 93 10.33 -4.97 16.28
N LEU A 94 9.03 -5.11 16.01
CA LEU A 94 7.98 -4.76 16.97
C LEU A 94 7.84 -5.80 18.10
N MET A 95 8.19 -7.06 17.83
CA MET A 95 8.07 -8.17 18.78
C MET A 95 9.34 -8.43 19.59
N SER A 96 10.50 -7.88 19.21
CA SER A 96 11.79 -8.08 19.90
C SER A 96 11.94 -7.26 21.19
N ARG A 97 10.88 -7.19 22.01
CA ARG A 97 10.91 -6.55 23.34
C ARG A 97 11.29 -7.54 24.42
#